data_AF-A0A397TX29-F1
#
_entry.id   AF-A0A397TX29-F1
#
_cell.length_a   1.000
_cell.length_b   1.000
_cell.length_c   1.000
_cell.angle_alpha   90.00
_cell.angle_beta   90.00
_cell.angle_gamma   90.00
#
_symmetry.space_group_name_H-M   'P 1'
#
loop_
_entity.id
_entity.type
_entity.pdbx_description
1 polymer ?
#
loop_
_entity_poly.entity_id
_entity_poly.type
_entity_poly.pdbx_seq_one_letter_code
_entity_poly.pdbx_strand_id
1 'polypeptide(L)'
;SIEIVHNAIHGALGGTGGHMAYPNVAAFNPIFFLHHCNMDRLVAIWQAINPNAWIEDDEVATFSEGTFTEEPYKKITGKTNLTPFKKTETDYWTSDNVRYVFLI
;
A
#
# COMPACT_ATOMS: atom_id res chain seq x y z
N SER A 1 -2.21 0.25 13.29
CA SER A 1 -1.81 0.36 11.88
C SER A 1 -2.91 1.05 11.09
N ILE A 2 -2.56 1.82 10.06
CA ILE A 2 -3.49 2.43 9.10
C ILE A 2 -4.29 1.37 8.32
N GLU A 3 -3.69 0.20 8.09
CA GLU A 3 -4.32 -0.94 7.40
C GLU A 3 -5.53 -1.51 8.17
N ILE A 4 -5.48 -1.54 9.52
CA ILE A 4 -6.59 -2.07 10.33
C ILE A 4 -7.86 -1.24 10.14
N VAL A 5 -7.73 0.10 10.12
CA VAL A 5 -8.85 1.01 9.88
C VAL A 5 -9.35 0.88 8.43
N HIS A 6 -8.43 0.74 7.47
CA HIS A 6 -8.75 0.46 6.08
C HIS A 6 -9.59 -0.83 5.93
N ASN A 7 -9.21 -1.91 6.60
CA ASN A 7 -9.90 -3.19 6.53
C ASN A 7 -11.36 -3.09 7.02
N ALA A 8 -11.62 -2.28 8.04
CA ALA A 8 -12.97 -2.04 8.53
C ALA A 8 -13.86 -1.32 7.49
N ILE A 9 -13.30 -0.38 6.72
CA ILE A 9 -14.05 0.32 5.66
C ILE A 9 -14.32 -0.60 4.47
N HIS A 10 -13.36 -1.44 4.09
CA HIS A 10 -13.58 -2.51 3.12
C HIS A 10 -14.76 -3.42 3.52
N GLY A 11 -14.79 -3.87 4.79
CA GLY A 11 -15.88 -4.66 5.34
C GLY A 11 -17.22 -3.91 5.37
N ALA A 12 -17.24 -2.64 5.75
CA ALA A 12 -18.45 -1.83 5.78
C ALA A 12 -19.04 -1.57 4.39
N LEU A 13 -18.20 -1.35 3.37
CA LEU A 13 -18.62 -1.12 1.99
C LEU A 13 -19.03 -2.42 1.27
N GLY A 14 -18.39 -3.54 1.60
CA GLY A 14 -18.67 -4.83 0.98
C GLY A 14 -19.82 -5.59 1.64
N GLY A 15 -19.91 -5.54 2.96
CA GLY A 15 -20.81 -6.40 3.72
C GLY A 15 -20.55 -7.89 3.47
N THR A 16 -21.49 -8.74 3.88
CA THR A 16 -21.41 -10.19 3.63
C THR A 16 -21.57 -10.49 2.14
N GLY A 17 -20.53 -11.05 1.50
CA GLY A 17 -20.58 -11.49 0.11
C GLY A 17 -20.34 -10.41 -0.96
N GLY A 18 -20.15 -9.14 -0.58
CA GLY A 18 -19.90 -8.08 -1.56
C GLY A 18 -18.41 -7.91 -1.90
N HIS A 19 -18.12 -7.52 -3.15
CA HIS A 19 -16.76 -7.42 -3.69
C HIS A 19 -15.78 -6.65 -2.79
N MET A 20 -16.20 -5.51 -2.22
CA MET A 20 -15.33 -4.68 -1.38
C MET A 20 -14.83 -5.37 -0.11
N ALA A 21 -15.47 -6.44 0.36
CA ALA A 21 -15.04 -7.18 1.54
C ALA A 21 -13.96 -8.25 1.25
N TYR A 22 -13.63 -8.49 -0.02
CA TYR A 22 -12.69 -9.55 -0.43
C TYR A 22 -11.52 -8.97 -1.25
N PRO A 23 -10.27 -9.05 -0.76
CA PRO A 23 -9.12 -8.40 -1.40
C PRO A 23 -8.88 -8.81 -2.85
N ASN A 24 -9.18 -10.06 -3.21
CA ASN A 24 -9.02 -10.60 -4.57
C ASN A 24 -9.96 -9.98 -5.61
N VAL A 25 -11.04 -9.32 -5.18
CA VAL A 25 -12.05 -8.73 -6.09
C VAL A 25 -12.46 -7.30 -5.73
N ALA A 26 -11.98 -6.74 -4.62
CA ALA A 26 -12.38 -5.41 -4.15
C ALA A 26 -12.07 -4.31 -5.19
N ALA A 27 -10.94 -4.41 -5.88
CA ALA A 27 -10.50 -3.43 -6.88
C ALA A 27 -11.43 -3.32 -8.11
N PHE A 28 -12.36 -4.25 -8.33
CA PHE A 28 -13.36 -4.15 -9.40
C PHE A 28 -14.51 -3.19 -9.10
N ASN A 29 -14.69 -2.78 -7.83
CA ASN A 29 -15.69 -1.79 -7.47
C ASN A 29 -15.10 -0.37 -7.56
N PRO A 30 -15.68 0.57 -8.33
CA PRO A 30 -15.10 1.91 -8.50
C PRO A 30 -14.86 2.69 -7.20
N ILE A 31 -15.62 2.43 -6.13
CA ILE A 31 -15.42 3.08 -4.83
C ILE A 31 -14.06 2.74 -4.20
N PHE A 32 -13.44 1.63 -4.61
CA PHE A 32 -12.10 1.21 -4.20
C PHE A 32 -11.09 2.35 -4.34
N PHE A 33 -11.11 3.04 -5.48
CA PHE A 33 -10.14 4.10 -5.77
C PHE A 33 -10.35 5.33 -4.89
N LEU A 34 -11.61 5.69 -4.59
CA LEU A 34 -11.89 6.80 -3.67
C LEU A 34 -11.50 6.45 -2.23
N HIS A 35 -11.74 5.20 -1.82
CA HIS A 35 -11.30 4.72 -0.52
C HIS A 35 -9.77 4.79 -0.38
N HIS A 36 -9.02 4.24 -1.35
CA HIS A 36 -7.56 4.24 -1.36
C HIS A 36 -6.95 5.63 -1.55
N CYS A 37 -7.62 6.54 -2.27
CA CYS A 37 -7.22 7.96 -2.32
C CYS A 37 -7.30 8.62 -0.93
N ASN A 38 -8.34 8.33 -0.15
CA ASN A 38 -8.40 8.83 1.22
C ASN A 38 -7.32 8.19 2.11
N MET A 39 -6.96 6.91 1.87
CA MET A 39 -5.84 6.28 2.58
C MET A 39 -4.50 6.97 2.27
N ASP A 40 -4.24 7.27 1.00
CA ASP A 40 -3.06 8.02 0.58
C ASP A 40 -3.01 9.42 1.22
N ARG A 41 -4.15 10.13 1.25
CA ARG A 41 -4.27 11.41 1.98
C ARG A 41 -3.95 11.27 3.47
N LEU A 42 -4.36 10.18 4.13
CA LEU A 42 -4.03 9.95 5.54
C LEU A 42 -2.53 9.66 5.73
N VAL A 43 -1.90 8.91 4.81
CA VAL A 43 -0.45 8.70 4.81
C VAL A 43 0.29 10.02 4.64
N ALA A 44 -0.13 10.88 3.71
CA ALA A 44 0.47 12.20 3.50
C ALA A 44 0.38 13.10 4.75
N ILE A 45 -0.79 13.13 5.42
CA ILE A 45 -0.95 13.83 6.70
C ILE A 45 0.00 13.25 7.75
N TRP A 46 0.08 11.92 7.85
CA TRP A 46 0.97 11.25 8.80
C TRP A 46 2.45 11.54 8.53
N GLN A 47 2.88 11.58 7.27
CA GLN A 47 4.24 11.96 6.87
C GLN A 47 4.56 13.41 7.26
N ALA A 48 3.60 14.33 7.13
CA ALA A 48 3.78 15.73 7.50
C ALA A 48 4.04 15.91 9.01
N ILE A 49 3.40 15.10 9.86
CA ILE A 49 3.61 15.14 11.32
C ILE A 49 4.76 14.24 11.80
N ASN A 50 5.22 13.29 10.97
CA ASN A 50 6.36 12.40 11.25
C ASN A 50 7.42 12.49 10.15
N PRO A 51 8.05 13.66 9.93
CA PRO A 51 8.88 13.90 8.75
C PRO A 51 10.13 13.01 8.66
N ASN A 52 10.60 12.46 9.78
CA ASN A 52 11.76 11.59 9.84
C ASN A 52 11.41 10.10 9.77
N ALA A 53 10.14 9.73 9.93
CA ALA A 53 9.71 8.34 9.91
C ALA A 53 9.47 7.87 8.47
N TRP A 54 9.97 6.68 8.14
CA TRP A 54 9.75 6.04 6.85
C TRP A 54 9.86 4.52 6.97
N ILE A 55 9.86 3.80 5.85
CA ILE A 55 10.07 2.35 5.85
C ILE A 55 11.48 2.06 6.37
N GLU A 56 11.54 1.53 7.59
CA GLU A 56 12.78 1.14 8.24
C GLU A 56 13.34 -0.14 7.61
N ASP A 57 14.67 -0.27 7.61
CA ASP A 57 15.35 -1.51 7.27
C ASP A 57 15.28 -2.46 8.47
N ASP A 58 14.07 -2.91 8.77
CA ASP A 58 13.76 -3.79 9.88
C ASP A 58 13.86 -5.26 9.43
N GLU A 59 14.57 -6.08 10.20
CA GLU A 59 14.68 -7.52 9.97
C GLU A 59 13.32 -8.23 10.03
N VAL A 60 12.32 -7.68 10.73
CA VAL A 60 10.97 -8.28 10.77
C VAL A 60 10.04 -7.79 9.66
N ALA A 61 10.41 -6.74 8.92
CA ALA A 61 9.60 -6.23 7.81
C ALA A 61 9.72 -7.19 6.61
N THR A 62 8.74 -8.08 6.47
CA THR A 62 8.73 -9.12 5.44
C THR A 62 7.35 -9.28 4.80
N PHE A 63 7.28 -9.87 3.60
CA PHE A 63 6.01 -10.27 3.01
C PHE A 63 5.42 -11.44 3.80
N SER A 64 4.44 -11.22 4.68
CA SER A 64 3.90 -12.30 5.54
C SER A 64 3.43 -13.53 4.76
N GLU A 65 2.64 -13.31 3.70
CA GLU A 65 2.03 -14.38 2.89
C GLU A 65 2.60 -14.49 1.47
N GLY A 66 3.53 -13.59 1.10
CA GLY A 66 3.99 -13.44 -0.28
C GLY A 66 2.98 -12.72 -1.18
N THR A 67 3.35 -12.52 -2.44
CA THR A 67 2.50 -11.93 -3.49
C THR A 67 2.71 -12.67 -4.81
N PHE A 68 2.04 -12.24 -5.89
CA PHE A 68 2.24 -12.83 -7.21
C PHE A 68 3.71 -12.79 -7.69
N THR A 69 4.47 -11.78 -7.28
CA THR A 69 5.85 -11.57 -7.73
C THR A 69 6.90 -11.74 -6.65
N GLU A 70 6.48 -12.02 -5.41
CA GLU A 70 7.38 -12.05 -4.26
C GLU A 70 7.10 -13.23 -3.34
N GLU A 71 8.17 -13.89 -2.93
CA GLU A 71 8.11 -15.03 -2.02
C GLU A 71 7.69 -14.58 -0.61
N PRO A 72 6.96 -15.42 0.14
CA PRO A 72 6.72 -15.21 1.56
C PRO A 72 8.04 -15.02 2.33
N TYR A 73 7.99 -14.19 3.36
CA TYR A 73 9.07 -13.82 4.28
C TYR A 73 10.29 -13.12 3.64
N LYS A 74 10.21 -12.73 2.37
CA LYS A 74 11.27 -11.88 1.78
C LYS A 74 11.29 -10.51 2.48
N LYS A 75 12.48 -10.06 2.85
CA LYS A 75 12.73 -8.77 3.52
C LYS A 75 12.30 -7.58 2.65
N ILE A 76 11.68 -6.59 3.28
CA ILE A 76 11.14 -5.38 2.67
C ILE A 76 11.89 -4.16 3.22
N THR A 77 12.27 -3.26 2.33
CA THR A 77 12.87 -1.96 2.68
C THR A 77 12.25 -0.87 1.81
N GLY A 78 12.59 0.40 2.07
CA GLY A 78 12.22 1.52 1.19
C GLY A 78 12.69 1.38 -0.27
N LYS A 79 13.66 0.49 -0.53
CA LYS A 79 14.25 0.21 -1.85
C LYS A 79 13.66 -1.02 -2.54
N THR A 80 12.77 -1.77 -1.88
CA THR A 80 12.12 -2.93 -2.50
C THR A 80 11.29 -2.48 -3.69
N ASN A 81 11.39 -3.22 -4.81
CA ASN A 81 10.63 -2.94 -6.03
C ASN A 81 9.13 -3.10 -5.78
N LEU A 82 8.35 -2.08 -6.13
CA LEU A 82 6.90 -2.10 -6.13
C LEU A 82 6.40 -2.64 -7.48
N THR A 83 6.53 -3.94 -7.68
CA THR A 83 6.00 -4.61 -8.87
C THR A 83 4.46 -4.57 -8.87
N PRO A 84 3.81 -4.48 -10.05
CA PRO A 84 4.37 -4.35 -11.40
C PRO A 84 4.56 -2.89 -11.86
N PHE A 85 4.62 -1.92 -10.95
CA PHE A 85 4.68 -0.50 -11.30
C PHE A 85 6.06 -0.12 -11.82
N LYS A 86 6.20 -0.06 -13.15
CA LYS A 86 7.45 0.33 -13.80
C LYS A 86 7.67 1.85 -13.75
N LYS A 87 8.90 2.25 -13.49
CA LYS A 87 9.40 3.62 -13.60
C LYS A 87 10.07 3.86 -14.95
N THR A 88 10.81 2.87 -15.44
CA THR A 88 11.44 2.83 -16.77
C THR A 88 11.17 1.45 -17.40
N GLU A 89 11.71 1.17 -18.59
CA GLU A 89 11.60 -0.16 -19.19
C GLU A 89 12.22 -1.27 -18.32
N THR A 90 13.28 -0.94 -17.58
CA THR A 90 14.08 -1.87 -16.77
C THR A 90 13.85 -1.75 -15.27
N ASP A 91 13.42 -0.59 -14.78
CA ASP A 91 13.33 -0.28 -13.35
C ASP A 91 11.89 -0.17 -12.86
N TYR A 92 11.66 -0.58 -11.61
CA TYR A 92 10.40 -0.43 -10.90
C TYR A 92 10.42 0.80 -9.99
N TRP A 93 9.23 1.31 -9.67
CA TRP A 93 9.09 2.25 -8.56
C TRP A 93 9.47 1.57 -7.24
N THR A 94 9.96 2.35 -6.29
CA THR A 94 10.21 1.93 -4.91
C THR A 94 9.49 2.89 -3.96
N SER A 95 9.30 2.48 -2.71
CA SER A 95 8.70 3.37 -1.70
C SER A 95 9.50 4.66 -1.53
N ASP A 96 10.83 4.59 -1.55
CA ASP A 96 11.69 5.78 -1.51
C ASP A 96 11.46 6.74 -2.69
N ASN A 97 11.13 6.20 -3.88
CA ASN A 97 10.85 7.02 -5.05
C ASN A 97 9.51 7.76 -4.97
N VAL A 98 8.54 7.23 -4.22
CA VAL A 98 7.18 7.79 -4.10
C VAL A 98 6.92 8.44 -2.75
N ARG A 99 7.94 8.56 -1.88
CA ARG A 99 7.81 9.19 -0.55
C ARG A 99 7.24 10.61 -0.63
N TYR A 100 7.67 11.38 -1.62
CA TYR A 100 7.22 12.75 -1.82
C TYR A 100 6.49 12.85 -3.16
N VAL A 101 5.17 12.85 -3.10
CA VAL A 101 4.32 13.35 -4.19
C VAL A 101 4.35 14.87 -4.11
N PHE A 102 4.97 15.53 -5.10
CA PHE A 102 5.12 16.98 -5.13
C PHE A 102 3.74 17.66 -4.99
N LEU A 103 3.55 18.40 -3.90
CA LEU A 103 2.70 19.58 -3.92
C LEU A 103 3.44 20.60 -4.80
N ILE A 104 2.90 20.83 -5.99
CA ILE A 104 3.27 21.95 -6.86
C ILE A 104 3.21 23.27 -6.08
#